data_AF-A0A8J2F1V1-F1
#
_entry.id   AF-A0A8J2F1V1-F1
#
_cell.length_a   1.000
_cell.length_b   1.000
_cell.length_c   1.000
_cell.angle_alpha   90.00
_cell.angle_beta   90.00
_cell.angle_gamma   90.00
#
_symmetry.space_group_name_H-M   'P 1'
#
loop_
_entity.id
_entity.type
_entity.pdbx_description
1 polymer ?
#
loop_
_entity_poly.entity_id
_entity_poly.type
_entity_poly.pdbx_seq_one_letter_code
_entity_poly.pdbx_strand_id
1 'polypeptide(L)'
;SFYSASSPQDLTAVAPHLEKIQNRVRELLLEYEAHPALVNIQKQVSRMFRLSLLQTPAIHVLTHLELLRDKCQFWEEVAASFVSLKPLLVGVEKLIVELRMRQVRDWRLLRENRESYWQQKGTIWLLRLVKLVSGYFSSDRNSSKPGS
;
A
#
# COMPACT_ATOMS: atom_id res chain seq x y z
N SER A 1 6.41 -5.73 5.68
CA SER A 1 5.94 -5.44 4.31
C SER A 1 4.74 -4.53 4.39
N PHE A 2 4.61 -3.61 3.44
CA PHE A 2 3.57 -2.58 3.35
C PHE A 2 2.14 -3.16 3.28
N TYR A 3 2.01 -4.39 2.78
CA TYR A 3 0.71 -5.02 2.52
C TYR A 3 0.20 -5.93 3.63
N SER A 4 1.08 -6.44 4.48
CA SER A 4 0.75 -7.49 5.46
C SER A 4 1.16 -7.18 6.89
N ALA A 5 2.16 -6.33 7.10
CA ALA A 5 2.60 -5.97 8.44
C ALA A 5 1.72 -4.84 8.97
N SER A 6 1.27 -4.96 10.22
CA SER A 6 0.59 -3.89 10.94
C SER A 6 1.46 -2.64 10.98
N SER A 7 0.84 -1.46 10.83
CA SER A 7 1.55 -0.17 10.84
C SER A 7 0.99 0.80 11.89
N PRO A 8 1.23 0.57 13.20
CA PRO A 8 0.77 1.47 14.26
C PRO A 8 1.26 2.91 14.09
N GLN A 9 2.52 3.07 13.63
CA GLN A 9 3.14 4.38 13.41
C GLN A 9 2.37 5.23 12.39
N ASP A 10 1.86 4.60 11.33
CA ASP A 10 1.11 5.32 10.29
C ASP A 10 -0.26 5.78 10.81
N LEU A 11 -0.92 4.96 11.63
CA LEU A 11 -2.18 5.35 12.29
C LEU A 11 -1.97 6.49 13.30
N THR A 12 -0.90 6.43 14.09
CA THR A 12 -0.55 7.51 15.03
C THR A 12 -0.21 8.81 14.30
N ALA A 13 0.51 8.74 13.17
CA ALA A 13 0.83 9.91 12.36
C ALA A 13 -0.41 10.56 11.74
N VAL A 14 -1.41 9.76 11.37
CA VAL A 14 -2.67 10.20 10.76
C VAL A 14 -3.64 10.81 11.77
N ALA A 15 -3.68 10.30 13.00
CA ALA A 15 -4.63 10.71 14.05
C ALA A 15 -4.79 12.24 14.23
N PRO A 16 -3.72 13.05 14.40
CA PRO A 16 -3.88 14.49 14.61
C PRO A 16 -4.48 15.23 13.41
N HIS A 17 -4.28 14.71 12.19
CA HIS A 17 -4.92 15.28 10.98
C HIS A 17 -6.41 14.94 10.93
N LEU A 18 -6.77 13.71 11.30
CA LEU A 18 -8.17 13.29 11.38
C LEU A 18 -8.94 14.09 12.43
N GLU A 19 -8.36 14.35 13.59
CA GLU A 19 -8.99 15.16 14.64
C GLU A 19 -9.29 16.58 14.17
N LYS A 20 -8.32 17.23 13.51
CA LYS A 20 -8.52 18.57 12.94
C LYS A 20 -9.64 18.62 11.91
N ILE A 21 -9.67 17.65 10.99
CA ILE A 21 -10.73 17.53 9.99
C ILE A 21 -12.07 17.25 10.68
N GLN A 22 -12.10 16.35 11.67
CA GLN A 22 -13.33 16.01 12.39
C GLN A 22 -13.92 17.22 13.11
N ASN A 23 -13.10 17.99 13.81
CA ASN A 23 -13.53 19.19 14.52
C ASN A 23 -14.10 20.22 13.55
N ARG A 24 -13.39 20.51 12.46
CA ARG A 24 -13.86 21.46 11.45
C ARG A 24 -15.15 21.00 10.77
N VAL A 25 -15.28 19.71 10.46
CA VAL A 25 -16.50 19.16 9.86
C VAL A 25 -17.68 19.23 10.83
N ARG A 26 -17.46 19.02 12.14
CA ARG A 26 -18.51 19.19 13.15
C ARG A 26 -18.99 20.64 13.22
N GLU A 27 -18.07 21.61 13.18
CA GLU A 27 -18.43 23.04 13.13
C GLU A 27 -19.28 23.36 11.90
N LEU A 28 -18.83 22.92 10.71
CA LEU A 28 -19.57 23.16 9.47
C LEU A 28 -20.95 22.49 9.48
N LEU A 29 -21.11 21.34 10.13
CA LEU A 29 -22.41 20.67 10.27
C LEU A 29 -23.38 21.42 11.20
N LEU A 30 -22.92 22.38 12.02
CA LEU A 30 -23.82 23.25 12.80
C LEU A 30 -24.51 24.29 11.90
N GLU A 31 -23.80 24.79 10.88
CA GLU A 31 -24.31 25.77 9.93
C GLU A 31 -25.01 25.13 8.73
N TYR A 32 -24.48 23.99 8.25
CA TYR A 32 -24.96 23.25 7.09
C TYR A 32 -25.46 21.87 7.54
N GLU A 33 -26.52 21.87 8.35
CA GLU A 33 -27.06 20.67 8.96
C GLU A 33 -27.38 19.60 7.90
N ALA A 34 -26.99 18.36 8.20
CA ALA A 34 -27.21 17.19 7.35
C ALA A 34 -26.65 17.28 5.91
N HIS A 35 -25.74 18.22 5.61
CA HIS A 35 -25.16 18.31 4.27
C HIS A 35 -24.45 16.98 3.89
N PRO A 36 -24.84 16.32 2.79
CA PRO A 36 -24.44 14.95 2.51
C PRO A 36 -22.91 14.77 2.37
N ALA A 37 -22.21 15.76 1.80
CA ALA A 37 -20.75 15.71 1.68
C ALA A 37 -20.06 15.72 3.05
N LEU A 38 -20.47 16.60 3.96
CA LEU A 38 -19.90 16.74 5.29
C LEU A 38 -20.19 15.50 6.15
N VAL A 39 -21.40 14.97 6.07
CA VAL A 39 -21.77 13.70 6.72
C VAL A 39 -20.91 12.53 6.20
N ASN A 40 -20.64 12.49 4.88
CA ASN A 40 -19.81 11.45 4.29
C ASN A 40 -18.34 11.54 4.69
N ILE A 41 -17.81 12.75 4.86
CA ILE A 41 -16.47 13.00 5.41
C ILE A 41 -16.43 12.56 6.88
N GLN A 42 -17.40 12.99 7.70
CA GLN A 42 -17.49 12.61 9.11
C GLN A 42 -17.53 11.08 9.28
N LYS A 43 -18.39 10.39 8.51
CA LYS A 43 -18.47 8.91 8.52
C LYS A 43 -17.14 8.26 8.14
N GLN A 44 -16.41 8.82 7.17
CA GLN A 44 -15.10 8.29 6.79
C GLN A 44 -14.09 8.45 7.93
N VAL A 45 -14.01 9.62 8.53
CA VAL A 45 -13.12 9.90 9.66
C VAL A 45 -13.44 8.96 10.85
N SER A 46 -14.71 8.79 11.19
CA SER A 46 -15.14 7.85 12.23
C SER A 46 -14.82 6.39 11.91
N ARG A 47 -14.82 5.98 10.64
CA ARG A 47 -14.35 4.64 10.24
C ARG A 47 -12.85 4.48 10.47
N MET A 48 -12.05 5.51 10.18
CA MET A 48 -10.60 5.47 10.37
C MET A 48 -10.22 5.38 11.85
N PHE A 49 -10.93 6.09 12.74
CA PHE A 49 -10.72 5.96 14.19
C PHE A 49 -11.07 4.57 14.76
N ARG A 50 -11.86 3.76 14.03
CA ARG A 50 -12.20 2.39 14.43
C ARG A 50 -11.21 1.34 13.89
N LEU A 51 -10.20 1.74 13.14
CA LEU A 51 -9.17 0.82 12.66
C LEU A 51 -8.36 0.27 13.84
N SER A 52 -8.12 -1.03 13.85
CA SER A 52 -7.34 -1.69 14.89
C SER A 52 -5.86 -1.34 14.73
N LEU A 53 -5.27 -0.69 15.74
CA LEU A 53 -3.87 -0.23 15.74
C LEU A 53 -2.87 -1.36 15.43
N LEU A 54 -3.13 -2.57 15.94
CA LEU A 54 -2.21 -3.71 15.86
C LEU A 54 -2.46 -4.64 14.67
N GLN A 55 -3.56 -4.45 13.93
CA GLN A 55 -3.95 -5.36 12.85
C GLN A 55 -3.99 -4.69 11.47
N THR A 56 -3.98 -3.36 11.43
CA THR A 56 -4.15 -2.62 10.18
C THR A 56 -2.80 -2.43 9.48
N PRO A 57 -2.57 -3.01 8.29
CA PRO A 57 -1.40 -2.69 7.47
C PRO A 57 -1.49 -1.31 6.79
N ALA A 58 -0.33 -0.82 6.37
CA ALA A 58 -0.16 0.53 5.82
C ALA A 58 -1.00 0.78 4.55
N ILE A 59 -1.23 -0.25 3.73
CA ILE A 59 -2.09 -0.16 2.55
C ILE A 59 -3.53 0.26 2.87
N HIS A 60 -4.10 -0.23 3.98
CA HIS A 60 -5.45 0.17 4.37
C HIS A 60 -5.48 1.61 4.84
N VAL A 61 -4.47 2.04 5.61
CA VAL A 61 -4.34 3.45 6.03
C VAL A 61 -4.28 4.37 4.81
N LEU A 62 -3.41 4.06 3.84
CA LEU A 62 -3.30 4.81 2.58
C LEU A 62 -4.64 4.88 1.83
N THR A 63 -5.30 3.74 1.66
CA THR A 63 -6.60 3.67 0.96
C THR A 63 -7.66 4.54 1.64
N HIS A 64 -7.71 4.51 2.98
CA HIS A 64 -8.64 5.31 3.74
C HIS A 64 -8.36 6.81 3.66
N LEU A 65 -7.08 7.21 3.62
CA LEU A 65 -6.66 8.60 3.44
C LEU A 65 -7.01 9.13 2.05
N GLU A 66 -6.78 8.34 1.00
CA GLU A 66 -7.12 8.72 -0.37
C GLU A 66 -8.64 8.92 -0.50
N LEU A 67 -9.42 7.97 0.02
CA LEU A 67 -10.88 8.12 0.03
C LEU A 67 -11.36 9.32 0.86
N LEU A 68 -10.67 9.65 1.96
CA LEU A 68 -10.97 10.87 2.73
C LEU A 68 -10.66 12.13 1.93
N ARG A 69 -9.50 12.17 1.28
CA ARG A 69 -9.08 13.27 0.43
C ARG A 69 -10.09 13.52 -0.68
N ASP A 70 -10.50 12.48 -1.41
CA ASP A 70 -11.46 12.59 -2.52
C ASP A 70 -12.80 13.16 -2.05
N LYS A 71 -13.28 12.73 -0.88
CA LYS A 71 -14.51 13.28 -0.27
C LYS A 71 -14.39 14.74 0.13
N CYS A 72 -13.24 15.14 0.67
CA CYS A 72 -12.98 16.54 1.00
C CYS A 72 -12.85 17.39 -0.26
N GLN A 73 -12.22 16.87 -1.33
CA GLN A 73 -12.15 17.55 -2.62
C GLN A 73 -13.53 17.79 -3.22
N PHE A 74 -14.43 16.80 -3.14
CA PHE A 74 -15.82 16.98 -3.57
C PHE A 74 -16.55 18.10 -2.81
N TRP A 75 -16.28 18.26 -1.50
CA TRP A 75 -16.78 19.42 -0.76
C TRP A 75 -16.21 20.74 -1.30
N GLU A 76 -14.90 20.80 -1.57
CA GLU A 76 -14.24 21.99 -2.10
C GLU A 76 -14.74 22.48 -3.46
N GLU A 77 -15.30 21.60 -4.28
CA GLU A 77 -15.85 21.97 -5.59
C GLU A 77 -17.11 22.81 -5.48
N VAL A 78 -17.88 22.64 -4.40
CA VAL A 78 -19.19 23.29 -4.18
C VAL A 78 -19.12 24.34 -3.06
N ALA A 79 -18.14 24.22 -2.16
CA ALA A 79 -17.99 25.06 -0.99
C ALA A 79 -17.46 26.46 -1.34
N ALA A 80 -17.97 27.48 -0.63
CA ALA A 80 -17.38 28.81 -0.67
C ALA A 80 -16.01 28.84 0.03
N SER A 81 -15.15 29.80 -0.35
CA SER A 81 -13.76 29.88 0.14
C SER A 81 -13.63 29.94 1.66
N PHE A 82 -14.58 30.56 2.37
CA PHE A 82 -14.56 30.71 3.83
C PHE A 82 -14.86 29.40 4.61
N VAL A 83 -15.45 28.40 3.95
CA VAL A 83 -15.73 27.06 4.52
C VAL A 83 -14.79 25.97 3.98
N SER A 84 -13.67 26.38 3.41
CA SER A 84 -12.68 25.46 2.83
C SER A 84 -11.98 24.58 3.88
N LEU A 85 -11.81 23.31 3.53
CA LEU A 85 -11.02 22.27 4.19
C LEU A 85 -9.62 22.11 3.57
N LYS A 86 -9.30 22.78 2.44
CA LYS A 86 -7.98 22.69 1.79
C LYS A 86 -6.79 22.87 2.74
N PRO A 87 -6.78 23.85 3.66
CA PRO A 87 -5.64 24.03 4.57
C PRO A 87 -5.39 22.82 5.47
N LEU A 88 -6.45 22.08 5.83
CA LEU A 88 -6.37 20.89 6.67
C LEU A 88 -5.88 19.66 5.88
N LEU A 89 -6.15 19.62 4.56
CA LEU A 89 -5.75 18.52 3.69
C LEU A 89 -4.25 18.49 3.40
N VAL A 90 -3.52 19.59 3.49
CA VAL A 90 -2.07 19.65 3.19
C VAL A 90 -1.29 18.57 3.96
N GLY A 91 -1.62 18.36 5.24
CA GLY A 91 -0.98 17.32 6.05
C GLY A 91 -1.34 15.90 5.62
N VAL A 92 -2.60 15.68 5.23
CA VAL A 92 -3.09 14.39 4.70
C VAL A 92 -2.40 14.06 3.37
N GLU A 93 -2.30 15.03 2.46
CA GLU A 93 -1.64 14.85 1.17
C GLU A 93 -0.15 14.51 1.33
N LYS A 94 0.54 15.17 2.25
CA LYS A 94 1.93 14.83 2.57
C LYS A 94 2.07 13.38 3.03
N LEU A 95 1.21 12.92 3.94
CA LEU A 95 1.21 11.53 4.41
C LEU A 95 0.91 10.54 3.29
N ILE A 96 -0.03 10.85 2.39
CA ILE A 96 -0.33 10.02 1.21
C ILE A 96 0.94 9.88 0.35
N VAL A 97 1.63 10.97 0.05
CA VAL A 97 2.87 10.94 -0.74
C VAL A 97 3.95 10.10 -0.06
N GLU A 98 4.15 10.28 1.25
CA GLU A 98 5.13 9.51 2.02
C GLU A 98 4.83 8.00 2.03
N LEU A 99 3.55 7.64 2.20
CA LEU A 99 3.09 6.25 2.15
C LEU A 99 3.24 5.65 0.75
N ARG A 100 2.93 6.41 -0.31
CA ARG A 100 3.13 5.98 -1.72
C ARG A 100 4.61 5.74 -2.02
N MET A 101 5.49 6.64 -1.58
CA MET A 101 6.93 6.44 -1.72
C MET A 101 7.41 5.18 -0.99
N ARG A 102 6.87 4.92 0.21
CA ARG A 102 7.16 3.69 0.96
C ARG A 102 6.63 2.44 0.27
N GLN A 103 5.42 2.48 -0.28
CA GLN A 103 4.82 1.41 -1.07
C GLN A 103 5.71 1.02 -2.25
N VAL A 104 6.18 2.02 -3.02
CA VAL A 104 7.08 1.80 -4.16
C VAL A 104 8.41 1.18 -3.74
N ARG A 105 8.97 1.59 -2.59
CA ARG A 105 10.17 0.94 -2.04
C ARG A 105 9.92 -0.52 -1.67
N ASP A 106 8.80 -0.82 -1.01
CA ASP A 106 8.44 -2.20 -0.64
C ASP A 106 8.26 -3.09 -1.88
N TRP A 107 7.74 -2.56 -2.99
CA TRP A 107 7.66 -3.29 -4.25
C TRP A 107 9.01 -3.72 -4.80
N ARG A 108 10.03 -2.86 -4.72
CA ARG A 108 11.38 -3.21 -5.16
C ARG A 108 11.93 -4.38 -4.34
N LEU A 109 11.79 -4.29 -3.01
CA LEU A 109 12.21 -5.34 -2.08
C LEU A 109 11.45 -6.65 -2.30
N LEU A 110 10.12 -6.59 -2.47
CA LEU A 110 9.30 -7.78 -2.73
C LEU A 110 9.71 -8.47 -4.03
N ARG A 111 10.05 -7.69 -5.07
CA ARG A 111 10.55 -8.23 -6.34
C ARG A 111 11.90 -8.89 -6.17
N GLU A 112 12.87 -8.22 -5.54
CA GLU A 112 14.22 -8.75 -5.29
C GLU A 112 14.18 -10.04 -4.47
N ASN A 113 13.32 -10.09 -3.45
CA ASN A 113 13.11 -11.28 -2.63
C ASN A 113 12.52 -12.45 -3.45
N ARG A 114 11.53 -12.18 -4.30
CA ARG A 114 10.95 -13.20 -5.19
C ARG A 114 11.97 -13.68 -6.21
N GLU A 115 12.73 -12.77 -6.82
CA GLU A 115 13.76 -13.10 -7.79
C GLU A 115 14.82 -14.00 -7.16
N SER A 116 15.33 -13.62 -5.98
CA SER A 116 16.29 -14.42 -5.22
C SER A 116 15.74 -15.81 -4.87
N TYR A 117 14.47 -15.88 -4.45
CA TYR A 117 13.78 -17.15 -4.18
C TYR A 117 13.74 -18.06 -5.43
N TRP A 118 13.37 -17.51 -6.58
CA TRP A 118 13.27 -18.29 -7.83
C TRP A 118 14.63 -18.63 -8.43
N GLN A 119 15.64 -17.76 -8.30
CA GLN A 119 17.02 -18.08 -8.67
C GLN A 119 17.51 -19.32 -7.90
N GLN A 120 17.32 -19.35 -6.58
CA GLN A 120 17.71 -20.49 -5.75
C GLN A 120 16.96 -21.77 -6.13
N LYS A 121 15.64 -21.69 -6.40
CA LYS A 121 14.84 -22.83 -6.86
C LYS A 121 15.24 -23.29 -8.28
N GLY A 122 15.63 -22.36 -9.14
CA GLY A 122 16.06 -22.60 -10.52
C GLY A 122 17.38 -23.36 -10.62
N THR A 123 18.31 -23.14 -9.69
CA THR A 123 19.63 -23.81 -9.68
C THR A 123 19.51 -25.34 -9.68
N ILE A 124 18.51 -25.91 -9.00
CA ILE A 124 18.27 -27.35 -9.00
C ILE A 124 17.96 -27.86 -10.42
N TRP A 125 17.24 -27.09 -11.23
CA TRP A 125 16.92 -27.45 -12.61
C TRP A 125 18.13 -27.33 -13.53
N LEU A 126 18.99 -26.33 -13.33
CA LEU A 126 20.26 -26.24 -14.06
C LEU A 126 21.15 -27.45 -13.80
N LEU A 127 21.28 -27.87 -12.53
CA LEU A 127 22.03 -29.08 -12.17
C LEU A 127 21.44 -30.34 -12.83
N ARG A 128 20.11 -30.45 -12.90
CA ARG A 128 19.44 -31.55 -13.61
C ARG A 128 19.74 -31.55 -15.11
N LEU A 129 19.70 -30.39 -15.76
CA LEU A 129 20.03 -30.27 -17.18
C LEU A 129 21.49 -30.67 -17.46
N VAL A 130 22.44 -30.16 -16.66
CA VAL A 130 23.85 -30.54 -16.78
C VAL A 130 24.03 -32.05 -16.65
N LYS A 131 23.34 -32.68 -15.69
CA LYS A 131 23.36 -34.14 -15.50
C LYS A 131 22.79 -34.90 -16.71
N LEU A 132 21.70 -34.42 -17.32
CA LEU A 132 21.10 -35.05 -18.50
C LEU A 132 22.03 -34.97 -19.72
N VAL A 133 22.59 -33.78 -19.95
CA VAL A 133 23.50 -33.53 -21.08
C VAL A 133 24.79 -34.33 -20.93
N SER A 134 25.37 -34.37 -19.73
CA SER A 134 26.57 -35.18 -19.48
C SER A 134 26.30 -36.67 -19.61
N GLY A 135 25.11 -37.14 -19.20
CA GLY A 135 24.66 -38.51 -19.39
C GLY A 135 24.55 -38.89 -20.87
N TYR A 136 23.99 -38.00 -21.70
CA TYR A 136 23.93 -38.18 -23.15
C TYR A 136 25.32 -38.31 -23.77
N PHE A 137 26.21 -37.34 -23.52
CA PHE A 137 27.57 -37.34 -24.06
C PHE A 137 28.44 -38.50 -23.55
N SER A 138 28.15 -39.06 -22.37
CA SER A 138 28.86 -40.23 -21.86
C SER A 138 28.36 -41.51 -22.52
N SER A 139 27.06 -41.60 -22.80
CA SER A 139 26.45 -42.74 -23.48
C SER A 139 26.88 -42.83 -24.95
N ASP A 140 26.92 -41.70 -25.65
CA ASP A 140 27.34 -41.59 -27.06
C ASP A 140 28.83 -41.94 -27.27
N ARG A 141 29.66 -41.68 -26.27
CA ARG A 141 31.09 -42.05 -26.29
C ARG A 141 31.33 -43.54 -26.05
N ASN A 142 30.42 -44.22 -25.37
CA ASN A 142 30.50 -45.65 -25.10
C ASN A 142 29.91 -46.49 -26.24
N SER A 143 28.91 -45.97 -26.98
CA SER A 143 28.39 -46.61 -28.20
C SER A 143 29.35 -46.54 -29.39
N SER A 144 30.31 -45.61 -29.37
CA SER A 144 31.31 -45.40 -30.43
C SER A 144 32.63 -46.15 -30.22
N LYS A 145 32.79 -46.92 -29.14
CA LYS A 145 33.90 -47.89 -29.01
C LYS A 145 33.43 -49.28 -29.48
N PRO A 146 33.81 -49.74 -30.69
CA PRO A 146 33.62 -51.14 -31.05
C PRO A 146 34.57 -52.01 -30.22
N GLY A 147 34.06 -53.16 -29.75
CA GLY A 147 34.81 -54.11 -28.94
C GLY A 147 36.16 -54.46 -29.59
N SER A 148 37.22 -54.36 -28.80
CA SER A 148 38.51 -55.03 -29.01
C SER A 148 38.70 -56.03 -27.89
#